data_AF-A0A939VUV9-F1
#
_entry.id   AF-A0A939VUV9-F1
#
_cell.length_a   1.000
_cell.length_b   1.000
_cell.length_c   1.000
_cell.angle_alpha   90.00
_cell.angle_beta   90.00
_cell.angle_gamma   90.00
#
_symmetry.space_group_name_H-M   'P 1'
#
loop_
_entity.id
_entity.type
_entity.pdbx_description
1 polymer ?
#
loop_
_entity_poly.entity_id
_entity_poly.type
_entity_poly.pdbx_seq_one_letter_code
_entity_poly.pdbx_strand_id
1 'polypeptide(L)'
;MKAKRIRILTVFIFLFFCVPGIIYSLDYADISDTLSEFGLFNSSKNEGATSFRSLLIPVGGRAESLGSAYTGLCDDAGYINYNSAASCILNETQASAFHNSWIADSKMDTIVFTTRVDNFGFGLQAGCLYMPFTEYNIFGERVNASYYSETNIAANISYNFMAGYDFKGLALGATIKTAFRSIPDYTNKDTDAIISFSGLEQSGIGIMADFGMLLQFNFLKFFASRTPNVRIGLSAQNLGVAITGFSSGSGVKLDDPLPTFFAAGFSCQFLPVITATFDIKQPVNLFHPTEYQMFSLSTGIILAFTKQFNLLVGAEIKGGNPRFSVGSELQLTNARLNFNYTLDLTSSLNPVNRISLSAKILLGDRGRAERQKLIDELYARGLEYYANAEWEKAIDEWEAILILNKRYDPAILGIDSARAQIEMYQRVRESMFFEE
;
A
#
# COMPACT_ATOMS: atom_id res chain seq x y z
N MET A 1 33.67 -22.70 -10.45
CA MET A 1 34.34 -21.53 -9.80
C MET A 1 33.40 -20.38 -9.43
N LYS A 2 32.35 -20.05 -10.23
CA LYS A 2 31.39 -18.95 -9.93
C LYS A 2 30.50 -19.20 -8.69
N ALA A 3 30.02 -20.43 -8.47
CA ALA A 3 29.15 -20.75 -7.32
C ALA A 3 29.84 -20.63 -5.94
N LYS A 4 31.17 -20.84 -5.87
CA LYS A 4 31.95 -20.71 -4.63
C LYS A 4 32.17 -19.25 -4.24
N ARG A 5 32.34 -18.35 -5.22
CA ARG A 5 32.48 -16.89 -4.98
C ARG A 5 31.18 -16.25 -4.49
N ILE A 6 30.03 -16.72 -4.97
CA ILE A 6 28.72 -16.22 -4.52
C ILE A 6 28.47 -16.59 -3.06
N ARG A 7 28.75 -17.84 -2.65
CA ARG A 7 28.62 -18.25 -1.23
C ARG A 7 29.56 -17.48 -0.30
N ILE A 8 30.78 -17.18 -0.73
CA ILE A 8 31.73 -16.39 0.08
C ILE A 8 31.25 -14.95 0.23
N LEU A 9 30.67 -14.35 -0.82
CA LEU A 9 30.11 -12.99 -0.76
C LEU A 9 28.87 -12.93 0.17
N THR A 10 27.99 -13.92 0.11
CA THR A 10 26.83 -14.01 1.02
C THR A 10 27.25 -14.19 2.48
N VAL A 11 28.28 -15.01 2.72
CA VAL A 11 28.84 -15.22 4.06
C VAL A 11 29.55 -13.96 4.57
N PHE A 12 30.25 -13.20 3.72
CA PHE A 12 30.87 -11.93 4.11
C PHE A 12 29.84 -10.83 4.40
N ILE A 13 28.76 -10.74 3.63
CA ILE A 13 27.67 -9.78 3.91
C ILE A 13 26.97 -10.15 5.23
N PHE A 14 26.74 -11.45 5.48
CA PHE A 14 26.15 -11.91 6.74
C PHE A 14 27.09 -11.68 7.93
N LEU A 15 28.40 -11.92 7.77
CA LEU A 15 29.42 -11.62 8.80
C LEU A 15 29.59 -10.12 9.06
N PHE A 16 29.41 -9.27 8.05
CA PHE A 16 29.42 -7.81 8.22
C PHE A 16 28.24 -7.32 9.06
N PHE A 17 27.07 -7.97 8.96
CA PHE A 17 25.91 -7.72 9.83
C PHE A 17 26.02 -8.37 11.23
N CYS A 18 26.97 -9.29 11.45
CA CYS A 18 27.18 -9.97 12.74
C CYS A 18 28.36 -9.43 13.57
N VAL A 19 29.04 -8.36 13.13
CA VAL A 19 30.04 -7.69 13.97
C VAL A 19 29.30 -6.90 15.05
N PRO A 20 29.48 -7.18 16.35
CA PRO A 20 28.95 -6.34 17.42
C PRO A 20 29.78 -5.05 17.44
N GLY A 21 29.40 -4.09 16.58
CA GLY A 21 29.88 -2.72 16.71
C GLY A 21 29.34 -2.15 18.01
N ILE A 22 30.21 -1.54 18.80
CA ILE A 22 29.79 -0.68 19.91
C ILE A 22 29.11 0.52 19.24
N ILE A 23 27.78 0.48 19.12
CA ILE A 23 26.98 1.58 18.61
C ILE A 23 26.91 2.60 19.75
N TYR A 24 27.75 3.63 19.68
CA TYR A 24 27.66 4.81 20.55
C TYR A 24 26.24 5.41 20.41
N SER A 25 25.66 5.93 21.51
CA SER A 25 24.45 6.73 21.41
C SER A 25 24.76 7.94 20.54
N LEU A 26 24.20 7.97 19.33
CA LEU A 26 24.25 9.16 18.49
C LEU A 26 23.36 10.22 19.14
N ASP A 27 23.95 11.33 19.55
CA ASP A 27 23.20 12.52 19.92
C ASP A 27 22.64 13.14 18.63
N TYR A 28 21.31 13.16 18.50
CA TYR A 28 20.62 13.64 17.30
C TYR A 28 20.34 15.15 17.36
N ALA A 29 20.80 15.86 18.40
CA ALA A 29 20.60 17.29 18.55
C ALA A 29 21.04 18.07 17.31
N ASP A 30 22.24 17.82 16.78
CA ASP A 30 22.77 18.54 15.60
C ASP A 30 21.97 18.29 14.31
N ILE A 31 21.47 17.06 14.12
CA ILE A 31 20.64 16.69 12.96
C ILE A 31 19.25 17.33 13.10
N SER A 32 18.71 17.33 14.31
CA SER A 32 17.44 17.98 14.66
C SER A 32 17.52 19.51 14.58
N ASP A 33 18.66 20.11 14.87
CA ASP A 33 18.82 21.56 14.71
C ASP A 33 18.94 21.92 13.23
N THR A 34 19.76 21.19 12.46
CA THR A 34 19.92 21.41 11.02
C THR A 34 18.60 21.25 10.26
N LEU A 35 17.84 20.18 10.54
CA LEU A 35 16.54 19.95 9.89
C LEU A 35 15.49 21.02 10.31
N SER A 36 15.66 21.66 11.48
CA SER A 36 14.80 22.76 11.96
C SER A 36 15.03 24.04 11.21
N GLU A 37 16.29 24.35 10.93
CA GLU A 37 16.68 25.50 10.11
C GLU A 37 16.09 25.42 8.68
N PHE A 38 15.91 24.20 8.14
CA PHE A 38 15.22 23.99 6.85
C PHE A 38 13.68 24.13 6.93
N GLY A 39 13.12 24.48 8.09
CA GLY A 39 11.68 24.64 8.30
C GLY A 39 10.89 23.33 8.26
N LEU A 40 11.59 22.18 8.32
CA LEU A 40 10.98 20.85 8.23
C LEU A 40 10.28 20.44 9.53
N PHE A 41 10.51 21.12 10.66
CA PHE A 41 9.87 20.78 11.94
C PHE A 41 8.73 21.72 12.37
N ASN A 42 8.16 22.48 11.45
CA ASN A 42 6.96 23.23 11.79
C ASN A 42 5.81 22.28 12.17
N SER A 43 5.03 22.66 13.18
CA SER A 43 3.83 21.93 13.62
C SER A 43 2.67 22.91 13.65
N SER A 44 1.50 22.49 13.16
CA SER A 44 0.29 23.31 13.25
C SER A 44 -0.27 23.30 14.68
N LYS A 45 -1.06 24.32 15.02
CA LYS A 45 -1.74 24.37 16.34
C LYS A 45 -2.79 23.27 16.53
N ASN A 46 -3.24 22.65 15.43
CA ASN A 46 -4.34 21.70 15.40
C ASN A 46 -3.85 20.25 15.24
N GLU A 47 -2.55 20.00 15.35
CA GLU A 47 -2.01 18.64 15.35
C GLU A 47 -2.49 17.85 16.58
N GLY A 48 -2.84 16.58 16.38
CA GLY A 48 -3.22 15.67 17.46
C GLY A 48 -4.66 15.79 17.97
N ALA A 49 -5.50 16.64 17.36
CA ALA A 49 -6.91 16.82 17.70
C ALA A 49 -7.85 15.74 17.12
N THR A 50 -7.35 14.54 16.82
CA THR A 50 -8.13 13.43 16.24
C THR A 50 -8.22 12.24 17.19
N SER A 51 -9.37 11.56 17.16
CA SER A 51 -9.60 10.27 17.80
C SER A 51 -9.02 9.12 16.96
N PHE A 52 -9.06 7.88 17.49
CA PHE A 52 -8.66 6.66 16.79
C PHE A 52 -7.30 6.75 16.09
N ARG A 53 -6.25 7.02 16.87
CA ARG A 53 -4.91 7.27 16.33
C ARG A 53 -4.29 6.04 15.69
N SER A 54 -4.79 4.83 15.96
CA SER A 54 -4.36 3.61 15.26
C SER A 54 -4.53 3.70 13.74
N LEU A 55 -5.48 4.50 13.25
CA LEU A 55 -5.72 4.70 11.81
C LEU A 55 -4.64 5.53 11.12
N LEU A 56 -3.83 6.28 11.89
CA LEU A 56 -2.68 7.03 11.38
C LEU A 56 -1.40 6.19 11.34
N ILE A 57 -1.42 5.02 11.98
CA ILE A 57 -0.27 4.14 12.08
C ILE A 57 -0.22 3.27 10.82
N PRO A 58 0.90 3.28 10.07
CA PRO A 58 1.08 2.35 8.97
C PRO A 58 0.92 0.90 9.46
N VAL A 59 0.19 0.09 8.69
CA VAL A 59 0.09 -1.35 8.97
C VAL A 59 1.41 -2.08 8.80
N GLY A 60 2.42 -1.44 8.21
CA GLY A 60 3.77 -1.99 8.09
C GLY A 60 4.08 -2.57 6.73
N GLY A 61 5.11 -3.40 6.68
CA GLY A 61 5.56 -4.06 5.47
C GLY A 61 6.12 -3.11 4.42
N ARG A 62 5.78 -3.37 3.16
CA ARG A 62 6.24 -2.62 1.98
C ARG A 62 5.88 -1.13 2.05
N ALA A 63 4.65 -0.79 2.44
CA ALA A 63 4.20 0.59 2.46
C ALA A 63 4.98 1.44 3.47
N GLU A 64 5.27 0.89 4.65
CA GLU A 64 6.10 1.59 5.65
C GLU A 64 7.57 1.68 5.20
N SER A 65 8.10 0.64 4.55
CA SER A 65 9.46 0.66 3.97
C SER A 65 9.67 1.79 2.95
N LEU A 66 8.58 2.22 2.30
CA LEU A 66 8.56 3.29 1.30
C LEU A 66 8.16 4.65 1.91
N GLY A 67 8.33 4.84 3.22
CA GLY A 67 7.99 6.10 3.88
C GLY A 67 6.50 6.42 3.74
N SER A 68 5.63 5.40 3.69
CA SER A 68 4.19 5.57 3.49
C SER A 68 3.79 6.17 2.13
N ALA A 69 4.71 6.26 1.15
CA ALA A 69 4.45 6.70 -0.23
C ALA A 69 3.85 5.56 -1.06
N TYR A 70 2.58 5.28 -0.86
CA TYR A 70 1.97 4.05 -1.36
C TYR A 70 0.65 4.23 -2.11
N THR A 71 0.03 5.41 -2.03
CA THR A 71 -1.29 5.73 -2.62
C THR A 71 -1.32 5.50 -4.14
N GLY A 72 -0.23 5.87 -4.83
CA GLY A 72 -0.07 5.63 -6.27
C GLY A 72 0.46 4.25 -6.64
N LEU A 73 1.07 3.51 -5.70
CA LEU A 73 1.66 2.20 -5.98
C LEU A 73 0.65 1.06 -5.73
N CYS A 74 0.15 0.94 -4.49
CA CYS A 74 -0.88 -0.01 -4.03
C CYS A 74 -0.90 -1.35 -4.79
N ASP A 75 0.18 -2.11 -4.70
CA ASP A 75 0.42 -3.34 -5.47
C ASP A 75 0.44 -4.62 -4.60
N ASP A 76 0.06 -4.51 -3.34
CA ASP A 76 -0.09 -5.63 -2.40
C ASP A 76 -1.21 -5.38 -1.38
N ALA A 77 -1.48 -6.36 -0.51
CA ALA A 77 -2.53 -6.35 0.49
C ALA A 77 -2.56 -5.11 1.42
N GLY A 78 -1.47 -4.37 1.58
CA GLY A 78 -1.44 -3.14 2.36
C GLY A 78 -2.35 -2.03 1.81
N TYR A 79 -2.81 -2.13 0.55
CA TYR A 79 -3.60 -1.10 -0.13
C TYR A 79 -4.85 -0.62 0.63
N ILE A 80 -5.47 -1.47 1.46
CA ILE A 80 -6.72 -1.14 2.18
C ILE A 80 -6.57 0.12 3.04
N ASN A 81 -5.34 0.44 3.49
CA ASN A 81 -5.05 1.63 4.31
C ASN A 81 -4.46 2.79 3.49
N TYR A 82 -4.40 2.67 2.16
CA TYR A 82 -3.78 3.67 1.27
C TYR A 82 -4.69 4.06 0.11
N ASN A 83 -5.13 3.11 -0.71
CA ASN A 83 -6.01 3.38 -1.85
C ASN A 83 -6.98 2.21 -2.08
N SER A 84 -8.24 2.45 -1.74
CA SER A 84 -9.34 1.47 -1.85
C SER A 84 -9.60 0.96 -3.27
N ALA A 85 -9.06 1.59 -4.32
CA ALA A 85 -9.20 1.12 -5.70
C ALA A 85 -8.40 -0.14 -6.03
N ALA A 86 -7.40 -0.51 -5.22
CA ALA A 86 -6.37 -1.40 -5.70
C ALA A 86 -6.72 -2.90 -5.71
N SER A 87 -7.75 -3.35 -5.00
CA SER A 87 -8.07 -4.78 -4.92
C SER A 87 -8.31 -5.43 -6.28
N CYS A 88 -8.85 -4.69 -7.24
CA CYS A 88 -9.14 -5.13 -8.60
C CYS A 88 -7.95 -5.08 -9.56
N ILE A 89 -6.75 -4.73 -9.09
CA ILE A 89 -5.53 -4.67 -9.91
C ILE A 89 -4.41 -5.58 -9.38
N LEU A 90 -4.63 -6.20 -8.21
CA LEU A 90 -3.66 -7.14 -7.65
C LEU A 90 -3.54 -8.38 -8.55
N ASN A 91 -2.30 -8.84 -8.71
CA ASN A 91 -1.99 -9.98 -9.56
C ASN A 91 -2.50 -11.28 -8.93
N GLU A 92 -2.29 -11.45 -7.62
CA GLU A 92 -2.60 -12.67 -6.87
C GLU A 92 -3.58 -12.41 -5.72
N THR A 93 -4.27 -13.47 -5.32
CA THR A 93 -4.97 -13.55 -4.04
C THR A 93 -3.94 -13.62 -2.92
N GLN A 94 -4.09 -12.81 -1.88
CA GLN A 94 -3.11 -12.70 -0.80
C GLN A 94 -3.80 -12.84 0.56
N ALA A 95 -3.21 -13.65 1.43
CA ALA A 95 -3.47 -13.64 2.86
C ALA A 95 -2.21 -13.11 3.55
N SER A 96 -2.31 -12.01 4.28
CA SER A 96 -1.17 -11.26 4.80
C SER A 96 -1.33 -11.03 6.29
N ALA A 97 -0.23 -11.16 7.02
CA ALA A 97 -0.11 -10.76 8.41
C ALA A 97 1.01 -9.72 8.53
N PHE A 98 0.77 -8.71 9.34
CA PHE A 98 1.68 -7.62 9.64
C PHE A 98 1.82 -7.51 11.16
N HIS A 99 3.05 -7.34 11.62
CA HIS A 99 3.39 -7.12 13.01
C HIS A 99 4.32 -5.93 13.11
N ASN A 100 3.92 -4.93 13.88
CA ASN A 100 4.72 -3.75 14.15
C ASN A 100 4.94 -3.60 15.65
N SER A 101 6.19 -3.29 16.03
CA SER A 101 6.59 -3.10 17.42
C SER A 101 7.28 -1.75 17.59
N TRP A 102 6.76 -0.93 18.51
CA TRP A 102 7.29 0.41 18.83
C TRP A 102 7.79 0.50 20.28
N ILE A 103 8.14 1.71 20.69
CA ILE A 103 8.49 2.06 22.08
C ILE A 103 7.36 1.75 23.06
N ALA A 104 7.73 1.61 24.34
CA ALA A 104 6.82 1.33 25.45
C ALA A 104 5.97 0.07 25.23
N ASP A 105 6.53 -0.96 24.58
CA ASP A 105 5.87 -2.24 24.29
C ASP A 105 4.56 -2.11 23.49
N SER A 106 4.38 -0.99 22.77
CA SER A 106 3.23 -0.78 21.90
C SER A 106 3.34 -1.63 20.64
N LYS A 107 2.28 -2.37 20.32
CA LYS A 107 2.29 -3.31 19.19
C LYS A 107 1.01 -3.17 18.38
N MET A 108 1.13 -3.37 17.07
CA MET A 108 0.00 -3.45 16.16
C MET A 108 0.11 -4.69 15.31
N ASP A 109 -0.91 -5.53 15.41
CA ASP A 109 -1.06 -6.73 14.60
C ASP A 109 -2.19 -6.51 13.60
N THR A 110 -1.95 -6.85 12.33
CA THR A 110 -2.96 -6.69 11.28
C THR A 110 -2.96 -7.90 10.38
N ILE A 111 -4.15 -8.42 10.08
CA ILE A 111 -4.38 -9.46 9.08
C ILE A 111 -5.20 -8.89 7.94
N VAL A 112 -4.84 -9.26 6.71
CA VAL A 112 -5.51 -8.82 5.50
C VAL A 112 -5.70 -10.00 4.55
N PHE A 113 -6.90 -10.15 4.03
CA PHE A 113 -7.20 -11.03 2.93
C PHE A 113 -7.68 -10.20 1.74
N THR A 114 -7.16 -10.47 0.55
CA THR A 114 -7.58 -9.78 -0.67
C THR A 114 -7.60 -10.74 -1.84
N THR A 115 -8.62 -10.63 -2.68
CA THR A 115 -8.79 -11.46 -3.86
C THR A 115 -9.43 -10.66 -4.98
N ARG A 116 -9.29 -11.18 -6.19
CA ARG A 116 -9.81 -10.59 -7.41
C ARG A 116 -10.41 -11.66 -8.29
N VAL A 117 -11.51 -11.35 -8.95
CA VAL A 117 -12.13 -12.13 -10.02
C VAL A 117 -12.23 -11.22 -11.24
N ASP A 118 -11.41 -11.48 -12.26
CA ASP A 118 -11.24 -10.58 -13.41
C ASP A 118 -11.08 -9.13 -12.95
N ASN A 119 -11.89 -8.20 -13.44
CA ASN A 119 -11.78 -6.78 -13.08
C ASN A 119 -12.46 -6.39 -11.77
N PHE A 120 -12.98 -7.34 -10.99
CA PHE A 120 -13.63 -7.08 -9.71
C PHE A 120 -12.74 -7.53 -8.55
N GLY A 121 -12.49 -6.65 -7.57
CA GLY A 121 -11.67 -6.91 -6.39
C GLY A 121 -12.44 -6.86 -5.08
N PHE A 122 -12.01 -7.66 -4.11
CA PHE A 122 -12.53 -7.69 -2.74
C PHE A 122 -11.38 -7.72 -1.73
N GLY A 123 -11.59 -7.12 -0.57
CA GLY A 123 -10.64 -7.20 0.55
C GLY A 123 -11.32 -7.20 1.91
N LEU A 124 -10.67 -7.83 2.88
CA LEU A 124 -11.04 -7.82 4.29
C LEU A 124 -9.78 -7.57 5.12
N GLN A 125 -9.89 -6.74 6.15
CA GLN A 125 -8.82 -6.47 7.09
C GLN A 125 -9.38 -6.51 8.52
N ALA A 126 -8.56 -7.02 9.43
CA ALA A 126 -8.73 -6.82 10.87
C ALA A 126 -7.38 -6.44 11.48
N GLY A 127 -7.34 -5.39 12.28
CA GLY A 127 -6.14 -4.93 12.96
C GLY A 127 -6.43 -4.60 14.42
N CYS A 128 -5.42 -4.76 15.27
CA CYS A 128 -5.50 -4.42 16.68
C CYS A 128 -4.19 -3.76 17.12
N LEU A 129 -4.28 -2.51 17.56
CA LEU A 129 -3.25 -1.82 18.32
C LEU A 129 -3.49 -2.13 19.80
N TYR A 130 -2.45 -2.52 20.51
CA TYR A 130 -2.50 -2.71 21.96
C TYR A 130 -1.23 -2.17 22.62
N MET A 131 -1.41 -1.49 23.74
CA MET A 131 -0.34 -0.88 24.51
C MET A 131 -0.57 -1.13 26.00
N PRO A 132 0.45 -1.58 26.75
CA PRO A 132 0.33 -1.71 28.18
C PRO A 132 0.17 -0.32 28.82
N PHE A 133 -0.83 -0.19 29.68
CA PHE A 133 -1.11 1.01 30.44
C PHE A 133 -0.94 0.70 31.93
N THR A 134 -0.06 1.45 32.58
CA THR A 134 0.18 1.33 34.03
C THR A 134 -0.26 2.62 34.69
N GLU A 135 -1.15 2.49 35.66
CA GLU A 135 -1.67 3.62 36.42
C GLU A 135 -0.82 3.84 37.68
N TYR A 136 -0.49 5.10 37.94
CA TYR A 136 0.25 5.54 39.12
C TYR A 136 -0.62 6.50 39.94
N ASN A 137 -0.65 6.31 41.25
CA ASN A 137 -1.32 7.26 42.15
C ASN A 137 -0.49 8.54 42.34
N ILE A 138 -1.01 9.48 43.13
CA ILE A 138 -0.33 10.75 43.43
C ILE A 138 1.02 10.60 44.13
N PHE A 139 1.29 9.45 44.75
CA PHE A 139 2.55 9.15 45.41
C PHE A 139 3.55 8.43 44.49
N GLY A 140 3.17 8.16 43.23
CA GLY A 140 3.99 7.46 42.26
C GLY A 140 4.00 5.94 42.44
N GLU A 141 3.10 5.39 43.25
CA GLU A 141 2.94 3.95 43.41
C GLU A 141 2.06 3.39 42.30
N ARG A 142 2.41 2.20 41.81
CA ARG A 142 1.62 1.49 40.80
C ARG A 142 0.36 0.93 41.44
N VAL A 143 -0.80 1.42 41.03
CA VAL A 143 -2.10 1.02 41.58
C VAL A 143 -2.89 0.10 40.66
N ASN A 144 -2.68 0.19 39.34
CA ASN A 144 -3.37 -0.65 38.38
C ASN A 144 -2.49 -0.91 37.14
N ALA A 145 -2.82 -1.97 36.41
CA ALA A 145 -2.19 -2.34 35.15
C ALA A 145 -3.23 -2.94 34.21
N SER A 146 -3.32 -2.42 33.01
CA SER A 146 -4.29 -2.86 32.01
C SER A 146 -3.77 -2.57 30.60
N TYR A 147 -4.60 -2.77 29.59
CA TYR A 147 -4.26 -2.48 28.20
C TYR A 147 -5.20 -1.44 27.62
N TYR A 148 -4.60 -0.46 26.95
CA TYR A 148 -5.30 0.33 25.95
C TYR A 148 -5.31 -0.47 24.64
N SER A 149 -6.47 -0.54 23.96
CA SER A 149 -6.53 -1.18 22.65
C SER A 149 -7.46 -0.48 21.67
N GLU A 150 -7.05 -0.42 20.41
CA GLU A 150 -7.89 -0.01 19.30
C GLU A 150 -7.97 -1.13 18.27
N THR A 151 -9.16 -1.69 18.05
CA THR A 151 -9.41 -2.71 17.04
C THR A 151 -10.11 -2.08 15.85
N ASN A 152 -9.65 -2.36 14.64
CA ASN A 152 -10.28 -1.94 13.39
C ASN A 152 -10.61 -3.13 12.50
N ILE A 153 -11.71 -3.00 11.75
CA ILE A 153 -12.14 -3.97 10.74
C ILE A 153 -12.51 -3.20 9.49
N ALA A 154 -12.11 -3.68 8.32
CA ALA A 154 -12.41 -3.06 7.04
C ALA A 154 -12.86 -4.09 6.00
N ALA A 155 -13.81 -3.69 5.16
CA ALA A 155 -14.27 -4.46 4.01
C ALA A 155 -14.20 -3.58 2.75
N ASN A 156 -13.51 -4.08 1.72
CA ASN A 156 -13.22 -3.37 0.49
C ASN A 156 -13.89 -4.03 -0.72
N ILE A 157 -14.35 -3.19 -1.65
CA ILE A 157 -14.72 -3.57 -3.01
C ILE A 157 -14.09 -2.61 -4.01
N SER A 158 -13.70 -3.11 -5.18
CA SER A 158 -13.24 -2.25 -6.28
C SER A 158 -13.49 -2.86 -7.66
N TYR A 159 -13.49 -2.02 -8.68
CA TYR A 159 -13.66 -2.43 -10.07
C TYR A 159 -12.71 -1.67 -11.00
N ASN A 160 -12.09 -2.39 -11.94
CA ASN A 160 -11.18 -1.81 -12.94
C ASN A 160 -11.92 -1.57 -14.27
N PHE A 161 -12.24 -0.31 -14.54
CA PHE A 161 -12.92 0.11 -15.77
C PHE A 161 -11.94 0.19 -16.93
N MET A 162 -12.42 -0.20 -18.12
CA MET A 162 -11.71 -0.03 -19.39
C MET A 162 -10.33 -0.72 -19.44
N ALA A 163 -10.12 -1.76 -18.63
CA ALA A 163 -8.87 -2.51 -18.63
C ALA A 163 -8.58 -3.12 -20.01
N GLY A 164 -7.44 -2.75 -20.58
CA GLY A 164 -6.96 -3.17 -21.89
C GLY A 164 -5.45 -3.43 -21.93
N TYR A 165 -4.85 -3.41 -23.12
CA TYR A 165 -3.43 -3.69 -23.30
C TYR A 165 -2.54 -2.49 -22.96
N ASP A 166 -2.74 -1.33 -23.60
CA ASP A 166 -1.91 -0.15 -23.32
C ASP A 166 -2.46 0.67 -22.15
N PHE A 167 -3.78 0.89 -22.17
CA PHE A 167 -4.51 1.44 -21.05
C PHE A 167 -4.88 0.32 -20.08
N LYS A 168 -4.21 0.24 -18.93
CA LYS A 168 -4.44 -0.83 -17.94
C LYS A 168 -5.71 -0.63 -17.13
N GLY A 169 -6.32 0.55 -17.24
CA GLY A 169 -7.65 0.84 -16.75
C GLY A 169 -7.69 1.93 -15.69
N LEU A 170 -8.92 2.31 -15.37
CA LEU A 170 -9.27 3.20 -14.27
C LEU A 170 -9.92 2.36 -13.18
N ALA A 171 -9.19 2.09 -12.10
CA ALA A 171 -9.72 1.40 -10.95
C ALA A 171 -10.40 2.39 -10.00
N LEU A 172 -11.61 2.04 -9.57
CA LEU A 172 -12.35 2.75 -8.53
C LEU A 172 -12.69 1.77 -7.42
N GLY A 173 -12.64 2.20 -6.18
CA GLY A 173 -12.99 1.34 -5.05
C GLY A 173 -13.42 2.10 -3.82
N ALA A 174 -14.09 1.37 -2.94
CA ALA A 174 -14.58 1.86 -1.68
C ALA A 174 -14.30 0.85 -0.57
N THR A 175 -14.05 1.35 0.63
CA THR A 175 -13.85 0.53 1.84
C THR A 175 -14.74 1.07 2.93
N ILE A 176 -15.47 0.19 3.61
CA ILE A 176 -16.18 0.53 4.85
C ILE A 176 -15.32 0.03 6.01
N LYS A 177 -15.11 0.86 7.03
CA LYS A 177 -14.37 0.50 8.23
C LYS A 177 -15.17 0.80 9.49
N THR A 178 -14.95 -0.04 10.49
CA THR A 178 -15.38 0.20 11.87
C THR A 178 -14.20 0.07 12.80
N ALA A 179 -14.15 0.88 13.84
CA ALA A 179 -13.12 0.83 14.86
C ALA A 179 -13.72 0.88 16.25
N PHE A 180 -13.14 0.13 17.19
CA PHE A 180 -13.50 0.13 18.59
C PHE A 180 -12.27 0.48 19.44
N ARG A 181 -12.40 1.53 20.24
CA ARG A 181 -11.38 1.98 21.21
C ARG A 181 -11.82 1.51 22.59
N SER A 182 -11.03 0.63 23.18
CA SER A 182 -11.21 0.16 24.56
C SER A 182 -10.24 0.87 25.48
N ILE A 183 -10.77 1.59 26.46
CA ILE A 183 -10.00 2.23 27.53
C ILE A 183 -10.24 1.44 28.82
N PRO A 184 -9.19 1.08 29.58
CA PRO A 184 -9.34 0.34 30.82
C PRO A 184 -9.93 1.22 31.94
N ASP A 185 -10.58 0.57 32.91
CA ASP A 185 -11.07 1.24 34.11
C ASP A 185 -9.89 1.79 34.93
N TYR A 186 -10.03 3.00 35.46
CA TYR A 186 -9.03 3.66 36.29
C TYR A 186 -9.46 3.73 37.77
N THR A 187 -8.50 4.00 38.65
CA THR A 187 -8.72 4.05 40.10
C THR A 187 -9.15 5.43 40.60
N ASN A 188 -9.86 5.44 41.71
CA ASN A 188 -10.20 6.67 42.41
C ASN A 188 -8.95 7.23 43.10
N LYS A 189 -8.65 8.50 42.81
CA LYS A 189 -7.46 9.21 43.29
C LYS A 189 -7.24 9.20 44.81
N ASP A 190 -8.31 9.12 45.59
CA ASP A 190 -8.24 9.23 47.06
C ASP A 190 -8.28 7.86 47.76
N THR A 191 -8.78 6.81 47.09
CA THR A 191 -9.02 5.49 47.69
C THR A 191 -8.30 4.34 47.00
N ASP A 192 -7.66 4.59 45.86
CA ASP A 192 -7.02 3.61 44.97
C ASP A 192 -7.94 2.45 44.53
N ALA A 193 -9.26 2.57 44.77
CA ALA A 193 -10.25 1.59 44.36
C ALA A 193 -10.62 1.79 42.88
N ILE A 194 -10.71 0.70 42.12
CA ILE A 194 -11.12 0.73 40.71
C ILE A 194 -12.56 1.26 40.60
N ILE A 195 -12.74 2.27 39.75
CA ILE A 195 -14.07 2.79 39.41
C ILE A 195 -14.60 1.94 38.26
N SER A 196 -15.54 1.05 38.55
CA SER A 196 -16.15 0.19 37.53
C SER A 196 -16.81 1.01 36.42
N PHE A 197 -16.59 0.61 35.17
CA PHE A 197 -17.13 1.23 33.94
C PHE A 197 -16.57 2.62 33.60
N SER A 198 -15.58 3.11 34.35
CA SER A 198 -14.92 4.39 34.07
C SER A 198 -14.13 4.41 32.75
N GLY A 199 -13.61 3.25 32.33
CA GLY A 199 -12.99 3.07 31.02
C GLY A 199 -14.01 2.95 29.89
N LEU A 200 -15.16 2.33 30.15
CA LEU A 200 -16.27 2.25 29.18
C LEU A 200 -16.86 3.62 28.85
N GLU A 201 -16.84 4.56 29.81
CA GLU A 201 -17.22 5.96 29.57
C GLU A 201 -16.31 6.65 28.53
N GLN A 202 -15.02 6.34 28.48
CA GLN A 202 -14.07 6.94 27.52
C GLN A 202 -13.91 6.11 26.22
N SER A 203 -14.34 4.85 26.26
CA SER A 203 -14.32 3.95 25.12
C SER A 203 -15.19 4.48 23.99
N GLY A 204 -14.85 4.13 22.75
CA GLY A 204 -15.48 4.73 21.56
C GLY A 204 -15.71 3.74 20.43
N ILE A 205 -16.68 4.04 19.57
CA ILE A 205 -16.93 3.34 18.30
C ILE A 205 -16.86 4.36 17.17
N GLY A 206 -16.06 4.07 16.15
CA GLY A 206 -15.97 4.85 14.91
C GLY A 206 -16.50 4.07 13.72
N ILE A 207 -17.27 4.73 12.85
CA ILE A 207 -17.72 4.20 11.56
C ILE A 207 -17.25 5.16 10.48
N MET A 208 -16.61 4.64 9.44
CA MET A 208 -16.02 5.45 8.39
C MET A 208 -15.99 4.73 7.04
N ALA A 209 -15.78 5.51 5.99
CA ALA A 209 -15.59 5.03 4.63
C ALA A 209 -14.37 5.66 3.98
N ASP A 210 -13.77 4.89 3.07
CA ASP A 210 -12.69 5.35 2.20
C ASP A 210 -13.11 5.20 0.74
N PHE A 211 -12.66 6.11 -0.11
CA PHE A 211 -12.81 6.06 -1.55
C PHE A 211 -11.46 6.16 -2.22
N GLY A 212 -11.25 5.37 -3.26
CA GLY A 212 -10.01 5.30 -3.99
C GLY A 212 -10.24 5.38 -5.49
N MET A 213 -9.28 5.99 -6.17
CA MET A 213 -9.15 5.96 -7.62
C MET A 213 -7.69 5.66 -7.97
N LEU A 214 -7.47 4.81 -8.96
CA LEU A 214 -6.14 4.48 -9.45
C LEU A 214 -6.15 4.35 -10.97
N LEU A 215 -5.40 5.22 -11.64
CA LEU A 215 -5.20 5.22 -13.08
C LEU A 215 -3.89 4.50 -13.41
N GLN A 216 -3.93 3.59 -14.38
CA GLN A 216 -2.76 2.81 -14.79
C GLN A 216 -2.58 2.81 -16.31
N PHE A 217 -1.38 3.16 -16.77
CA PHE A 217 -1.06 3.23 -18.19
C PHE A 217 0.43 3.05 -18.45
N ASN A 218 0.78 2.83 -19.71
CA ASN A 218 2.17 2.87 -20.16
C ASN A 218 2.51 4.27 -20.69
N PHE A 219 3.61 4.85 -20.23
CA PHE A 219 4.13 6.12 -20.75
C PHE A 219 5.66 6.10 -20.81
N LEU A 220 6.25 6.37 -21.98
CA LEU A 220 7.70 6.34 -22.23
C LEU A 220 8.38 5.07 -21.69
N LYS A 221 7.78 3.91 -21.97
CA LYS A 221 8.25 2.62 -21.45
C LYS A 221 9.20 1.94 -22.44
N PHE A 222 10.48 1.87 -22.07
CA PHE A 222 11.54 1.30 -22.92
C PHE A 222 11.92 -0.14 -22.58
N PHE A 223 11.05 -0.88 -21.88
CA PHE A 223 11.32 -2.27 -21.49
C PHE A 223 10.10 -3.16 -21.73
N ALA A 224 10.38 -4.39 -22.16
CA ALA A 224 9.36 -5.41 -22.40
C ALA A 224 8.82 -5.94 -21.06
N SER A 225 7.77 -5.29 -20.55
CA SER A 225 6.97 -5.79 -19.43
C SER A 225 5.50 -5.49 -19.71
N ARG A 226 4.60 -6.27 -19.10
CA ARG A 226 3.16 -6.06 -19.17
C ARG A 226 2.62 -5.23 -18.04
N THR A 227 3.35 -5.12 -16.93
CA THR A 227 2.97 -4.28 -15.80
C THR A 227 2.93 -2.82 -16.24
N PRO A 228 1.93 -2.03 -15.85
CA PRO A 228 1.97 -0.59 -16.12
C PRO A 228 3.22 0.01 -15.51
N ASN A 229 3.88 0.91 -16.24
CA ASN A 229 5.03 1.61 -15.70
C ASN A 229 4.65 2.90 -14.99
N VAL A 230 3.48 3.50 -15.27
CA VAL A 230 3.00 4.69 -14.56
C VAL A 230 1.67 4.40 -13.88
N ARG A 231 1.53 4.87 -12.64
CA ARG A 231 0.27 4.85 -11.89
C ARG A 231 0.06 6.18 -11.18
N ILE A 232 -1.20 6.62 -11.18
CA ILE A 232 -1.64 7.82 -10.47
C ILE A 232 -2.80 7.43 -9.57
N GLY A 233 -2.68 7.72 -8.28
CA GLY A 233 -3.69 7.37 -7.28
C GLY A 233 -4.26 8.62 -6.61
N LEU A 234 -5.57 8.64 -6.41
CA LEU A 234 -6.24 9.56 -5.49
C LEU A 234 -6.98 8.73 -4.43
N SER A 235 -7.00 9.22 -3.20
CA SER A 235 -7.66 8.53 -2.09
C SER A 235 -8.26 9.53 -1.12
N ALA A 236 -9.44 9.24 -0.61
CA ALA A 236 -10.07 9.92 0.51
C ALA A 236 -10.28 8.87 1.60
N GLN A 237 -9.71 9.09 2.79
CA GLN A 237 -9.69 8.09 3.85
C GLN A 237 -10.39 8.55 5.11
N ASN A 238 -10.95 7.58 5.84
CA ASN A 238 -11.54 7.70 7.16
C ASN A 238 -12.65 8.76 7.25
N LEU A 239 -13.44 8.92 6.18
CA LEU A 239 -14.59 9.81 6.15
C LEU A 239 -15.69 9.23 7.04
N GLY A 240 -15.93 9.83 8.20
CA GLY A 240 -16.87 9.26 9.15
C GLY A 240 -17.01 10.02 10.46
N VAL A 241 -17.61 9.34 11.43
CA VAL A 241 -17.88 9.87 12.76
C VAL A 241 -17.54 8.82 13.83
N ALA A 242 -17.23 9.31 15.02
CA ALA A 242 -17.03 8.48 16.20
C ALA A 242 -17.94 8.94 17.34
N ILE A 243 -18.31 7.99 18.19
CA ILE A 243 -19.11 8.20 19.40
C ILE A 243 -18.41 7.60 20.61
N THR A 244 -18.62 8.20 21.78
CA THR A 244 -18.06 7.79 23.08
C THR A 244 -19.08 8.06 24.20
N GLY A 245 -18.75 7.79 25.47
CA GLY A 245 -19.65 8.06 26.60
C GLY A 245 -20.63 6.95 26.94
N PHE A 246 -20.36 5.69 26.59
CA PHE A 246 -21.33 4.58 26.72
C PHE A 246 -21.83 4.31 28.15
N SER A 247 -21.06 4.67 29.17
CA SER A 247 -21.44 4.57 30.59
C SER A 247 -21.53 5.94 31.30
N SER A 248 -21.49 7.05 30.54
CA SER A 248 -21.55 8.39 31.13
C SER A 248 -22.96 8.71 31.62
N GLY A 249 -23.08 9.39 32.76
CA GLY A 249 -24.36 9.96 33.20
C GLY A 249 -24.95 11.00 32.24
N SER A 250 -24.12 11.53 31.33
CA SER A 250 -24.53 12.48 30.27
C SER A 250 -25.01 11.80 28.98
N GLY A 251 -24.92 10.46 28.89
CA GLY A 251 -25.26 9.68 27.71
C GLY A 251 -24.16 9.62 26.64
N VAL A 252 -24.47 8.97 25.52
CA VAL A 252 -23.56 8.85 24.36
C VAL A 252 -23.41 10.19 23.67
N LYS A 253 -22.17 10.60 23.42
CA LYS A 253 -21.81 11.86 22.74
C LYS A 253 -20.91 11.60 21.53
N LEU A 254 -20.81 12.61 20.66
CA LEU A 254 -19.84 12.61 19.56
C LEU A 254 -18.42 12.66 20.16
N ASP A 255 -17.54 11.78 19.69
CA ASP A 255 -16.11 11.78 20.04
C ASP A 255 -15.36 12.81 19.16
N ASP A 256 -14.07 13.02 19.41
CA ASP A 256 -13.20 13.83 18.55
C ASP A 256 -13.23 13.35 17.09
N PRO A 257 -12.99 14.23 16.11
CA PRO A 257 -13.05 13.88 14.69
C PRO A 257 -12.08 12.75 14.35
N LEU A 258 -12.51 11.87 13.45
CA LEU A 258 -11.65 10.82 12.89
C LEU A 258 -10.52 11.42 12.05
N PRO A 259 -9.38 10.74 11.90
CA PRO A 259 -8.24 11.20 11.12
C PRO A 259 -8.52 11.08 9.62
N THR A 260 -9.34 11.99 9.10
CA THR A 260 -9.67 12.10 7.69
C THR A 260 -8.51 12.75 6.92
N PHE A 261 -8.15 12.19 5.76
CA PHE A 261 -7.20 12.83 4.87
C PHE A 261 -7.46 12.50 3.40
N PHE A 262 -7.10 13.44 2.54
CA PHE A 262 -7.04 13.25 1.09
C PHE A 262 -5.60 13.02 0.68
N ALA A 263 -5.36 12.03 -0.18
CA ALA A 263 -4.05 11.69 -0.67
C ALA A 263 -4.01 11.66 -2.19
N ALA A 264 -2.92 12.15 -2.75
CA ALA A 264 -2.57 12.02 -4.16
C ALA A 264 -1.20 11.35 -4.26
N GLY A 265 -1.10 10.33 -5.09
CA GLY A 265 0.11 9.53 -5.24
C GLY A 265 0.47 9.30 -6.70
N PHE A 266 1.77 9.18 -6.96
CA PHE A 266 2.34 8.90 -8.26
C PHE A 266 3.38 7.78 -8.10
N SER A 267 3.35 6.77 -8.95
CA SER A 267 4.44 5.79 -9.05
C SER A 267 4.88 5.58 -10.49
N CYS A 268 6.18 5.45 -10.68
CA CYS A 268 6.81 5.25 -11.97
C CYS A 268 7.90 4.18 -11.90
N GLN A 269 7.82 3.19 -12.78
CA GLN A 269 8.86 2.21 -13.04
C GLN A 269 9.66 2.63 -14.27
N PHE A 270 10.84 3.22 -14.05
CA PHE A 270 11.71 3.69 -15.14
C PHE A 270 12.44 2.52 -15.82
N LEU A 271 12.90 1.57 -15.01
CA LEU A 271 13.63 0.38 -15.42
C LEU A 271 13.01 -0.84 -14.72
N PRO A 272 13.20 -2.06 -15.22
CA PRO A 272 12.75 -3.27 -14.53
C PRO A 272 13.24 -3.37 -13.07
N VAL A 273 14.36 -2.72 -12.77
CA VAL A 273 15.06 -2.74 -11.48
C VAL A 273 14.66 -1.58 -10.56
N ILE A 274 14.13 -0.47 -11.09
CA ILE A 274 13.93 0.76 -10.33
C ILE A 274 12.48 1.24 -10.45
N THR A 275 11.80 1.30 -9.30
CA THR A 275 10.48 1.93 -9.18
C THR A 275 10.56 3.06 -8.17
N ALA A 276 10.07 4.24 -8.54
CA ALA A 276 9.95 5.38 -7.63
C ALA A 276 8.47 5.66 -7.34
N THR A 277 8.18 6.16 -6.15
CA THR A 277 6.84 6.51 -5.69
C THR A 277 6.88 7.80 -4.88
N PHE A 278 5.83 8.60 -4.99
CA PHE A 278 5.69 9.88 -4.33
C PHE A 278 4.23 10.09 -3.95
N ASP A 279 3.97 10.53 -2.71
CA ASP A 279 2.64 10.83 -2.19
C ASP A 279 2.61 12.19 -1.50
N ILE A 280 1.47 12.87 -1.63
CA ILE A 280 1.08 14.04 -0.84
C ILE A 280 -0.19 13.67 -0.08
N LYS A 281 -0.25 13.92 1.23
CA LYS A 281 -1.47 13.73 2.03
C LYS A 281 -1.82 15.01 2.76
N GLN A 282 -3.07 15.43 2.65
CA GLN A 282 -3.64 16.58 3.33
C GLN A 282 -4.67 16.08 4.35
N PRO A 283 -4.40 16.15 5.66
CA PRO A 283 -5.40 15.89 6.68
C PRO A 283 -6.45 17.00 6.71
N VAL A 284 -7.70 16.61 7.01
CA VAL A 284 -8.86 17.50 7.07
C VAL A 284 -9.68 17.15 8.31
N ASN A 285 -10.01 18.15 9.11
CA ASN A 285 -10.95 17.99 10.22
C ASN A 285 -12.38 18.13 9.69
N LEU A 286 -13.18 17.05 9.75
CA LEU A 286 -14.56 17.07 9.24
C LEU A 286 -15.51 17.94 10.07
N PHE A 287 -15.22 18.17 11.36
CA PHE A 287 -16.09 18.99 12.22
C PHE A 287 -15.75 20.48 12.08
N HIS A 288 -14.47 20.79 11.90
CA HIS A 288 -13.98 22.14 11.69
C HIS A 288 -13.09 22.22 10.43
N PRO A 289 -13.66 22.27 9.22
CA PRO A 289 -12.88 22.23 7.96
C PRO A 289 -11.89 23.39 7.77
N THR A 290 -12.08 24.48 8.52
CA THR A 290 -11.16 25.63 8.54
C THR A 290 -9.90 25.38 9.35
N GLU A 291 -9.88 24.35 10.19
CA GLU A 291 -8.73 23.93 10.99
C GLU A 291 -7.86 22.96 10.18
N TYR A 292 -6.88 23.52 9.47
CA TYR A 292 -5.94 22.72 8.69
C TYR A 292 -4.84 22.13 9.60
N GLN A 293 -4.56 20.85 9.38
CA GLN A 293 -3.31 20.20 9.82
C GLN A 293 -2.28 20.26 8.69
N MET A 294 -1.01 20.06 9.03
CA MET A 294 0.05 20.09 8.03
C MET A 294 -0.06 18.92 7.06
N PHE A 295 0.19 19.20 5.78
CA PHE A 295 0.33 18.14 4.79
C PHE A 295 1.59 17.31 5.06
N SER A 296 1.57 16.06 4.60
CA SER A 296 2.74 15.19 4.58
C SER A 296 3.19 14.93 3.15
N LEU A 297 4.51 14.93 2.94
CA LEU A 297 5.14 14.49 1.70
C LEU A 297 5.86 13.18 1.96
N SER A 298 5.64 12.19 1.12
CA SER A 298 6.30 10.90 1.20
C SER A 298 6.93 10.56 -0.14
N THR A 299 8.11 9.96 -0.12
CA THR A 299 8.79 9.44 -1.29
C THR A 299 9.41 8.08 -1.00
N GLY A 300 9.49 7.21 -2.00
CA GLY A 300 10.05 5.88 -1.87
C GLY A 300 10.67 5.36 -3.16
N ILE A 301 11.65 4.48 -3.02
CA ILE A 301 12.34 3.81 -4.11
C ILE A 301 12.40 2.32 -3.81
N ILE A 302 12.06 1.51 -4.81
CA ILE A 302 12.24 0.06 -4.83
C ILE A 302 13.38 -0.27 -5.80
N LEU A 303 14.38 -0.98 -5.30
CA LEU A 303 15.52 -1.50 -6.06
C LEU A 303 15.44 -3.03 -6.11
N ALA A 304 15.08 -3.58 -7.26
CA ALA A 304 14.98 -5.02 -7.49
C ALA A 304 16.34 -5.62 -7.90
N PHE A 305 17.14 -6.02 -6.91
CA PHE A 305 18.47 -6.62 -7.15
C PHE A 305 18.38 -7.98 -7.84
N THR A 306 17.38 -8.79 -7.47
CA THR A 306 17.12 -10.10 -8.07
C THR A 306 15.62 -10.33 -8.18
N LYS A 307 15.20 -11.43 -8.83
CA LYS A 307 13.78 -11.81 -8.87
C LYS A 307 13.21 -12.14 -7.49
N GLN A 308 14.07 -12.41 -6.51
CA GLN A 308 13.70 -12.86 -5.17
C GLN A 308 13.97 -11.81 -4.09
N PHE A 309 14.69 -10.72 -4.39
CA PHE A 309 15.12 -9.77 -3.37
C PHE A 309 15.01 -8.33 -3.88
N ASN A 310 14.26 -7.54 -3.12
CA ASN A 310 14.11 -6.10 -3.32
C ASN A 310 14.61 -5.35 -2.08
N LEU A 311 15.28 -4.23 -2.30
CA LEU A 311 15.56 -3.23 -1.26
C LEU A 311 14.59 -2.07 -1.43
N LEU A 312 14.08 -1.58 -0.32
CA LEU A 312 13.10 -0.50 -0.25
C LEU A 312 13.67 0.60 0.63
N VAL A 313 13.61 1.83 0.14
CA VAL A 313 14.04 3.00 0.89
C VAL A 313 12.96 4.06 0.76
N GLY A 314 12.63 4.75 1.85
CA GLY A 314 11.63 5.78 1.85
C GLY A 314 11.90 6.90 2.84
N ALA A 315 11.30 8.05 2.58
CA ALA A 315 11.32 9.22 3.43
C ALA A 315 9.93 9.83 3.49
N GLU A 316 9.52 10.29 4.67
CA GLU A 316 8.26 10.99 4.93
C GLU A 316 8.56 12.23 5.75
N ILE A 317 8.05 13.37 5.29
CA ILE A 317 8.07 14.64 6.01
C ILE A 317 6.62 14.90 6.42
N LYS A 318 6.34 14.88 7.71
CA LYS A 318 5.01 15.12 8.28
C LYS A 318 5.15 16.07 9.46
N GLY A 319 5.08 17.38 9.16
CA GLY A 319 5.33 18.43 10.14
C GLY A 319 6.59 18.16 10.96
N GLY A 320 6.51 18.39 12.27
CA GLY A 320 7.55 18.18 13.28
C GLY A 320 8.19 16.79 13.39
N ASN A 321 7.82 15.78 12.59
CA ASN A 321 8.38 14.42 12.72
C ASN A 321 8.75 13.82 11.34
N PRO A 322 9.95 14.11 10.81
CA PRO A 322 10.48 13.45 9.63
C PRO A 322 10.81 11.99 9.93
N ARG A 323 10.68 11.15 8.92
CA ARG A 323 10.80 9.70 9.02
C ARG A 323 11.57 9.16 7.83
N PHE A 324 12.53 8.30 8.10
CA PHE A 324 13.29 7.56 7.11
C PHE A 324 13.08 6.08 7.33
N SER A 325 12.82 5.33 6.27
CA SER A 325 12.55 3.89 6.35
C SER A 325 13.43 3.13 5.39
N VAL A 326 13.94 1.99 5.85
CA VAL A 326 14.71 1.06 5.04
C VAL A 326 14.13 -0.32 5.27
N GLY A 327 13.70 -0.95 4.18
CA GLY A 327 13.14 -2.29 4.20
C GLY A 327 13.79 -3.21 3.19
N SER A 328 13.65 -4.49 3.45
CA SER A 328 14.04 -5.56 2.53
C SER A 328 12.85 -6.46 2.29
N GLU A 329 12.76 -7.01 1.09
CA GLU A 329 11.69 -7.90 0.70
C GLU A 329 12.24 -9.14 0.02
N LEU A 330 11.81 -10.30 0.51
CA LEU A 330 12.12 -11.61 -0.04
C LEU A 330 10.88 -12.21 -0.69
N GLN A 331 10.97 -12.47 -2.00
CA GLN A 331 9.95 -13.17 -2.77
C GLN A 331 10.32 -14.65 -2.90
N LEU A 332 9.56 -15.48 -2.20
CA LEU A 332 9.54 -16.93 -2.30
C LEU A 332 8.44 -17.36 -3.29
N THR A 333 8.39 -18.64 -3.64
CA THR A 333 7.42 -19.15 -4.64
C THR A 333 5.97 -18.86 -4.25
N ASN A 334 5.59 -19.14 -2.99
CA ASN A 334 4.21 -18.97 -2.49
C ASN A 334 4.11 -17.98 -1.33
N ALA A 335 5.17 -17.22 -1.07
CA ALA A 335 5.19 -16.26 0.03
C ALA A 335 6.06 -15.05 -0.29
N ARG A 336 5.71 -13.90 0.28
CA ARG A 336 6.52 -12.69 0.27
C ARG A 336 6.70 -12.23 1.71
N LEU A 337 7.96 -12.09 2.11
CA LEU A 337 8.35 -11.62 3.43
C LEU A 337 8.93 -10.22 3.28
N ASN A 338 8.59 -9.30 4.18
CA ASN A 338 9.24 -8.00 4.25
C ASN A 338 9.61 -7.66 5.69
N PHE A 339 10.79 -7.10 5.84
CA PHE A 339 11.38 -6.61 7.08
C PHE A 339 11.68 -5.13 6.89
N ASN A 340 11.26 -4.29 7.82
CA ASN A 340 11.43 -2.85 7.76
C ASN A 340 11.93 -2.29 9.10
N TYR A 341 12.84 -1.32 9.01
CA TYR A 341 13.25 -0.47 10.11
C TYR A 341 12.97 0.98 9.75
N THR A 342 12.34 1.70 10.67
CA THR A 342 11.97 3.09 10.47
C THR A 342 12.60 3.97 11.55
N LEU A 343 13.41 4.92 11.11
CA LEU A 343 14.00 5.97 11.93
C LEU A 343 13.09 7.21 11.92
N ASP A 344 12.64 7.64 13.08
CA ASP A 344 11.97 8.92 13.31
C ASP A 344 12.38 9.53 14.67
N LEU A 345 11.84 10.68 15.05
CA LEU A 345 12.21 11.35 16.31
C LEU A 345 11.81 10.57 17.57
N THR A 346 10.98 9.53 17.43
CA THR A 346 10.57 8.66 18.54
C THR A 346 11.35 7.34 18.56
N SER A 347 12.24 7.15 17.59
CA SER A 347 13.05 5.95 17.45
C SER A 347 14.40 6.09 18.18
N SER A 348 14.93 4.95 18.62
CA SER A 348 16.24 4.81 19.23
C SER A 348 16.90 3.59 18.59
N LEU A 349 18.21 3.68 18.37
CA LEU A 349 19.03 2.54 17.97
C LEU A 349 19.50 1.71 19.17
N ASN A 350 19.25 2.19 20.39
CA ASN A 350 19.61 1.52 21.62
C ASN A 350 18.56 1.80 22.73
N PRO A 351 17.56 0.91 22.91
CA PRO A 351 17.31 -0.30 22.12
C PRO A 351 16.72 0.02 20.74
N VAL A 352 17.02 -0.80 19.74
CA VAL A 352 16.39 -0.75 18.41
C VAL A 352 14.88 -0.88 18.59
N ASN A 353 14.13 0.13 18.15
CA ASN A 353 12.68 0.17 18.22
C ASN A 353 12.08 0.44 16.83
N ARG A 354 10.77 0.28 16.67
CA ARG A 354 10.07 0.48 15.39
C ARG A 354 10.52 -0.46 14.27
N ILE A 355 10.29 -1.74 14.52
CA ILE A 355 10.47 -2.80 13.54
C ILE A 355 9.09 -3.21 13.02
N SER A 356 9.00 -3.35 11.70
CA SER A 356 7.83 -3.91 11.03
C SER A 356 8.18 -5.19 10.29
N LEU A 357 7.36 -6.21 10.49
CA LEU A 357 7.43 -7.50 9.84
C LEU A 357 6.14 -7.73 9.06
N SER A 358 6.26 -8.24 7.84
CA SER A 358 5.09 -8.72 7.11
C SER A 358 5.36 -10.04 6.43
N ALA A 359 4.37 -10.92 6.49
CA ALA A 359 4.36 -12.20 5.82
C ALA A 359 3.08 -12.30 4.98
N LYS A 360 3.24 -12.52 3.67
CA LYS A 360 2.15 -12.58 2.70
C LYS A 360 2.18 -13.92 2.01
N ILE A 361 1.12 -14.69 2.12
CA ILE A 361 0.94 -15.96 1.42
C ILE A 361 0.24 -15.65 0.09
N LEU A 362 0.83 -16.11 -1.01
CA LEU A 362 0.31 -15.96 -2.35
C LEU A 362 -0.52 -17.20 -2.70
N LEU A 363 -1.84 -17.04 -2.81
CA LEU A 363 -2.80 -18.12 -3.04
C LEU A 363 -3.13 -18.32 -4.53
N GLY A 364 -2.37 -17.66 -5.42
CA GLY A 364 -2.54 -17.74 -6.87
C GLY A 364 -3.50 -16.69 -7.45
N ASP A 365 -3.67 -16.73 -8.76
CA ASP A 365 -4.31 -15.69 -9.56
C ASP A 365 -5.64 -16.12 -10.20
N ARG A 366 -6.16 -17.29 -9.80
CA ARG A 366 -7.41 -17.89 -10.31
C ARG A 366 -7.41 -18.14 -11.83
N GLY A 367 -6.28 -18.53 -12.41
CA GLY A 367 -6.19 -18.91 -13.82
C GLY A 367 -6.06 -17.72 -14.78
N ARG A 368 -5.87 -16.51 -14.24
CA ARG A 368 -5.67 -15.30 -15.05
C ARG A 368 -4.39 -15.37 -15.88
N ALA A 369 -3.28 -15.86 -15.32
CA ALA A 369 -2.03 -16.04 -16.05
C ALA A 369 -2.15 -17.08 -17.15
N GLU A 370 -2.93 -18.15 -16.95
CA GLU A 370 -3.17 -19.16 -18.00
C GLU A 370 -3.99 -18.58 -19.15
N ARG A 371 -5.09 -17.88 -18.84
CA ARG A 371 -5.89 -17.16 -19.86
C ARG A 371 -5.03 -16.14 -20.61
N GLN A 372 -4.16 -15.45 -19.89
CA GLN A 372 -3.25 -14.48 -20.49
C GLN A 372 -2.23 -15.16 -21.40
N LYS A 373 -1.66 -16.28 -20.98
CA LYS A 373 -0.72 -17.06 -21.81
C LYS A 373 -1.36 -17.53 -23.10
N LEU A 374 -2.63 -17.97 -23.05
CA LEU A 374 -3.39 -18.33 -24.25
C LEU A 374 -3.55 -17.15 -25.22
N ILE A 375 -3.86 -15.96 -24.72
CA ILE A 375 -3.93 -14.73 -25.54
C ILE A 375 -2.59 -14.47 -26.23
N ASP A 376 -1.48 -14.73 -25.54
CA ASP A 376 -0.13 -14.48 -26.07
C ASP A 376 0.24 -15.45 -27.17
N GLU A 377 -0.13 -16.72 -26.99
CA GLU A 377 0.06 -17.78 -27.99
C GLU A 377 -0.78 -17.50 -29.24
N LEU A 378 -2.05 -17.11 -29.09
CA LEU A 378 -2.91 -16.66 -30.19
C LEU A 378 -2.30 -15.47 -30.94
N TYR A 379 -1.81 -14.47 -30.21
CA TYR A 379 -1.23 -13.27 -30.81
C TYR A 379 0.05 -13.58 -31.58
N ALA A 380 0.91 -14.42 -31.02
CA ALA A 380 2.14 -14.86 -31.68
C ALA A 380 1.86 -15.65 -32.97
N ARG A 381 0.85 -16.54 -32.98
CA ARG A 381 0.42 -17.24 -34.20
C ARG A 381 -0.16 -16.29 -35.24
N GLY A 382 -0.96 -15.32 -34.83
CA GLY A 382 -1.48 -14.29 -35.74
C GLY A 382 -0.35 -13.49 -36.41
N LEU A 383 0.72 -13.16 -35.67
CA LEU A 383 1.91 -12.52 -36.25
C LEU A 383 2.64 -13.44 -37.25
N GLU A 384 2.71 -14.74 -37.00
CA GLU A 384 3.30 -15.73 -37.90
C GLU A 384 2.50 -15.84 -39.22
N TYR A 385 1.17 -15.96 -39.14
CA TYR A 385 0.31 -15.95 -40.33
C TYR A 385 0.41 -14.64 -41.11
N TYR A 386 0.43 -13.50 -40.42
CA TYR A 386 0.60 -12.19 -41.04
C TYR A 386 1.94 -12.09 -41.79
N ALA A 387 3.03 -12.59 -41.20
CA ALA A 387 4.35 -12.61 -41.83
C ALA A 387 4.40 -13.51 -43.08
N ASN A 388 3.60 -14.59 -43.10
CA ASN A 388 3.46 -15.51 -44.23
C ASN A 388 2.45 -15.04 -45.29
N ALA A 389 1.92 -13.82 -45.18
CA ALA A 389 0.85 -13.27 -46.03
C ALA A 389 -0.48 -14.06 -45.98
N GLU A 390 -0.69 -14.86 -44.94
CA GLU A 390 -1.95 -15.57 -44.67
C GLU A 390 -2.88 -14.68 -43.85
N TRP A 391 -3.28 -13.54 -44.42
CA TRP A 391 -3.96 -12.46 -43.68
C TRP A 391 -5.32 -12.85 -43.12
N GLU A 392 -6.12 -13.68 -43.80
CA GLU A 392 -7.41 -14.12 -43.25
C GLU A 392 -7.22 -14.95 -41.97
N LYS A 393 -6.25 -15.87 -41.96
CA LYS A 393 -5.95 -16.68 -40.76
C LYS A 393 -5.39 -15.85 -39.61
N ALA A 394 -4.62 -14.81 -39.92
CA ALA A 394 -4.15 -13.86 -38.92
C ALA A 394 -5.32 -13.13 -38.25
N ILE A 395 -6.33 -12.70 -39.05
CA ILE A 395 -7.55 -12.09 -38.55
C ILE A 395 -8.33 -13.06 -37.66
N ASP A 396 -8.49 -14.33 -38.06
CA ASP A 396 -9.20 -15.34 -37.26
C ASP A 396 -8.59 -15.53 -35.86
N GLU A 397 -7.26 -15.65 -35.78
CA GLU A 397 -6.55 -15.78 -34.49
C GLU A 397 -6.71 -14.52 -33.62
N TRP A 398 -6.66 -13.33 -34.23
CA TRP A 398 -6.83 -12.06 -33.50
C TRP A 398 -8.28 -11.79 -33.09
N GLU A 399 -9.28 -12.20 -33.88
CA GLU A 399 -10.69 -12.15 -33.49
C GLU A 399 -10.98 -13.08 -32.31
N ALA A 400 -10.34 -14.27 -32.28
CA ALA A 400 -10.40 -15.16 -31.12
C ALA A 400 -9.83 -14.51 -29.84
N ILE A 401 -8.79 -13.66 -29.95
CA ILE A 401 -8.30 -12.87 -28.81
C ILE A 401 -9.38 -11.90 -28.34
N LEU A 402 -10.10 -11.23 -29.23
CA LEU A 402 -11.12 -10.24 -28.85
C LEU A 402 -12.33 -10.85 -28.13
N ILE A 403 -12.59 -12.15 -28.33
CA ILE A 403 -13.56 -12.91 -27.52
C ILE A 403 -13.08 -13.03 -26.08
N LEU A 404 -11.77 -13.28 -25.87
CA LEU A 404 -11.16 -13.41 -24.55
C LEU A 404 -10.87 -12.06 -23.89
N ASN A 405 -10.47 -11.05 -24.65
CA ASN A 405 -10.16 -9.71 -24.19
C ASN A 405 -10.54 -8.69 -25.27
N LYS A 406 -11.73 -8.10 -25.12
CA LYS A 406 -12.30 -7.12 -26.04
C LYS A 406 -11.45 -5.85 -26.23
N ARG A 407 -10.52 -5.55 -25.32
CA ARG A 407 -9.68 -4.33 -25.31
C ARG A 407 -8.20 -4.65 -25.48
N TYR A 408 -7.90 -5.69 -26.25
CA TYR A 408 -6.53 -6.03 -26.60
C TYR A 408 -6.09 -5.22 -27.81
N ASP A 409 -5.60 -3.99 -27.57
CA ASP A 409 -5.24 -3.00 -28.58
C ASP A 409 -4.36 -3.56 -29.73
N PRO A 410 -3.34 -4.41 -29.47
CA PRO A 410 -2.52 -4.98 -30.54
C PRO A 410 -3.28 -5.88 -31.53
N ALA A 411 -4.30 -6.62 -31.07
CA ALA A 411 -5.12 -7.45 -31.96
C ALA A 411 -6.05 -6.60 -32.83
N ILE A 412 -6.61 -5.52 -32.26
CA ILE A 412 -7.45 -4.56 -33.01
C ILE A 412 -6.62 -3.93 -34.14
N LEU A 413 -5.45 -3.38 -33.80
CA LEU A 413 -4.53 -2.80 -34.79
C LEU A 413 -4.03 -3.82 -35.80
N GLY A 414 -3.77 -5.06 -35.36
CA GLY A 414 -3.40 -6.17 -36.24
C GLY A 414 -4.48 -6.45 -37.28
N ILE A 415 -5.73 -6.63 -36.85
CA ILE A 415 -6.87 -6.91 -37.74
C ILE A 415 -7.04 -5.78 -38.77
N ASP A 416 -6.99 -4.52 -38.33
CA ASP A 416 -7.10 -3.38 -39.24
C ASP A 416 -5.96 -3.37 -40.27
N SER A 417 -4.73 -3.69 -39.85
CA SER A 417 -3.58 -3.79 -40.74
C SER A 417 -3.71 -4.93 -41.75
N ALA A 418 -4.15 -6.12 -41.32
CA ALA A 418 -4.39 -7.26 -42.20
C ALA A 418 -5.50 -7.01 -43.22
N ARG A 419 -6.61 -6.37 -42.80
CA ARG A 419 -7.70 -5.98 -43.70
C ARG A 419 -7.22 -5.01 -44.76
N ALA A 420 -6.39 -4.03 -44.40
CA ALA A 420 -5.80 -3.09 -45.35
C ALA A 420 -4.87 -3.79 -46.36
N GLN A 421 -4.11 -4.81 -45.95
CA GLN A 421 -3.27 -5.60 -46.86
C GLN A 421 -4.10 -6.42 -47.85
N ILE A 422 -5.17 -7.08 -47.37
CA ILE A 422 -6.09 -7.83 -48.24
C ILE A 422 -6.70 -6.89 -49.30
N GLU A 423 -7.18 -5.72 -48.88
CA GLU A 423 -7.78 -4.74 -49.79
C GLU A 423 -6.76 -4.23 -50.81
N MET A 424 -5.54 -3.92 -50.38
CA MET A 424 -4.45 -3.51 -51.28
C MET A 424 -4.14 -4.59 -52.31
N TYR A 425 -4.02 -5.85 -51.88
CA TYR A 425 -3.73 -6.98 -52.76
C TYR A 425 -4.84 -7.21 -53.79
N GLN A 426 -6.10 -7.07 -53.38
CA GLN A 426 -7.26 -7.15 -54.28
C GLN A 426 -7.23 -6.06 -55.34
N ARG A 427 -6.98 -4.79 -54.96
CA ARG A 427 -6.88 -3.68 -55.94
C ARG A 427 -5.74 -3.88 -56.94
N VAL A 428 -4.57 -4.34 -56.47
CA VAL A 428 -3.43 -4.62 -57.36
C VAL A 428 -3.80 -5.73 -58.34
N ARG A 429 -4.43 -6.79 -57.86
CA ARG A 429 -4.89 -7.90 -58.70
C ARG A 429 -5.89 -7.42 -59.76
N GLU A 430 -6.90 -6.65 -59.36
CA GLU A 430 -7.88 -6.08 -60.28
C GLU A 430 -7.21 -5.19 -61.33
N SER A 431 -6.28 -4.31 -60.95
CA SER A 431 -5.56 -3.45 -61.89
C SER A 431 -4.73 -4.22 -62.92
N MET A 432 -4.12 -5.36 -62.54
CA MET A 432 -3.40 -6.22 -63.48
C MET A 432 -4.32 -6.92 -64.48
N PHE A 433 -5.60 -7.13 -64.14
CA PHE A 433 -6.59 -7.72 -65.05
C PHE A 433 -7.29 -6.69 -65.96
N PHE A 434 -7.07 -5.38 -65.77
CA PHE A 434 -7.59 -4.33 -66.66
C PHE A 434 -6.58 -3.91 -67.76
N GLU A 435 -5.36 -4.43 -67.75
CA GLU A 435 -4.33 -4.18 -68.78
C GLU A 435 -4.22 -5.27 -69.88
N GLU A 436 -5.09 -6.29 -69.85
CA GLU A 436 -5.35 -7.22 -70.97
C GLU A 436 -6.64 -6.84 -71.71
#